data_AF-A0A450S952-F1
#
_entry.id   AF-A0A450S952-F1
#
_cell.length_a   1.000
_cell.length_b   1.000
_cell.length_c   1.000
_cell.angle_alpha   90.00
_cell.angle_beta   90.00
_cell.angle_gamma   90.00
#
_symmetry.space_group_name_H-M   'P 1'
#
loop_
_entity.id
_entity.type
_entity.pdbx_description
1 polymer ?
#
loop_
_entity_poly.entity_id
_entity_poly.type
_entity_poly.pdbx_seq_one_letter_code
_entity_poly.pdbx_strand_id
1 'polypeptide(L)' 'MAALHGRVLAKTQVSEGFTEHDLRAKCASDADTLDRRALLTHADSRARSYRRKPERVRSGKGIGE' A
#
# COMPACT_ATOMS: atom_id res chain seq x y z
N MET A 1 5.01 7.66 -19.97
CA MET A 1 5.13 7.07 -18.62
C MET A 1 6.58 6.74 -18.20
N ALA A 2 7.45 6.19 -19.06
CA ALA A 2 8.81 5.75 -18.66
C ALA A 2 9.74 6.85 -18.11
N ALA A 3 9.69 8.07 -18.66
CA ALA A 3 10.62 9.15 -18.27
C ALA A 3 10.43 9.66 -16.82
N LEU A 4 9.19 9.68 -16.31
CA LEU A 4 8.91 10.10 -14.94
C LEU A 4 9.47 9.10 -13.93
N HIS A 5 9.36 7.81 -14.26
CA HIS A 5 9.72 6.71 -13.38
C HIS A 5 11.24 6.64 -13.16
N GLY A 6 12.04 6.81 -14.23
CA GLY A 6 13.50 6.91 -14.11
C GLY A 6 13.95 8.12 -13.29
N ARG A 7 13.25 9.25 -13.38
CA ARG A 7 13.55 10.44 -12.56
C ARG A 7 13.30 10.19 -11.08
N VAL A 8 12.25 9.47 -10.72
CA VAL A 8 11.94 9.15 -9.31
C VAL A 8 13.03 8.26 -8.72
N LEU A 9 13.46 7.22 -9.44
CA LEU A 9 14.54 6.34 -8.99
C LEU A 9 15.86 7.08 -8.80
N ALA A 10 16.18 8.05 -9.68
CA ALA A 10 17.42 8.80 -9.57
C ALA A 10 17.45 9.85 -8.44
N LYS A 11 16.28 10.36 -8.01
CA LYS A 11 16.18 11.49 -7.07
C LYS A 11 15.71 11.11 -5.67
N THR A 12 15.25 9.88 -5.48
CA THR A 12 14.69 9.40 -4.21
C THR A 12 15.41 8.14 -3.76
N GLN A 13 15.11 7.67 -2.55
CA GLN A 13 15.68 6.43 -2.02
C GLN A 13 14.98 5.16 -2.52
N VAL A 14 14.17 5.27 -3.59
CA VAL A 14 13.48 4.12 -4.16
C VAL A 14 14.50 3.29 -4.95
N SER A 15 14.73 2.05 -4.50
CA SER A 15 15.69 1.12 -5.10
C SER A 15 15.08 0.19 -6.15
N GLU A 16 13.76 -0.03 -6.12
CA GLU A 16 13.04 -0.91 -7.04
C GLU A 16 12.06 -0.12 -7.92
N GLY A 17 11.96 -0.49 -9.19
CA GLY A 17 10.91 0.03 -10.06
C GLY A 17 9.52 -0.43 -9.62
N PHE A 18 8.51 0.38 -9.85
CA PHE A 18 7.13 0.12 -9.48
C PHE A 18 6.15 0.39 -10.63
N THR A 19 5.06 -0.33 -10.69
CA THR A 19 4.02 -0.12 -11.71
C THR A 19 2.88 0.73 -11.16
N GLU A 20 1.97 1.15 -12.03
CA GLU A 20 0.73 1.81 -11.60
C GLU A 20 -0.09 0.92 -10.64
N HIS A 21 -0.01 -0.40 -10.84
CA HIS A 21 -0.62 -1.40 -9.97
C HIS A 21 -0.06 -1.34 -8.53
N ASP A 22 1.24 -1.12 -8.38
CA ASP A 22 1.90 -0.99 -7.07
C ASP A 22 1.51 0.32 -6.37
N LEU A 23 1.40 1.42 -7.12
CA LEU A 23 0.90 2.69 -6.57
C LEU A 23 -0.53 2.56 -6.06
N ARG A 24 -1.41 1.91 -6.83
CA ARG A 24 -2.78 1.62 -6.42
C ARG A 24 -2.82 0.77 -5.16
N ALA A 25 -1.97 -0.25 -5.08
CA ALA A 25 -1.81 -1.08 -3.88
C ALA A 25 -1.42 -0.25 -2.65
N LYS A 26 -0.43 0.64 -2.82
CA LYS A 26 0.10 1.48 -1.76
C LYS A 26 -0.94 2.46 -1.24
N CYS A 27 -1.60 3.20 -2.13
CA CYS A 27 -2.65 4.15 -1.79
C CYS A 27 -3.80 3.48 -1.02
N ALA A 28 -4.24 2.30 -1.47
CA ALA A 28 -5.28 1.57 -0.77
C ALA A 28 -4.79 1.01 0.59
N SER A 29 -3.56 0.50 0.67
CA SER A 29 -3.02 -0.08 1.92
C SER A 29 -2.75 0.97 3.00
N ASP A 30 -2.44 2.21 2.64
CA ASP A 30 -2.26 3.31 3.59
C ASP A 30 -3.59 3.97 4.01
N ALA A 31 -4.73 3.56 3.45
CA ALA A 31 -6.03 4.07 3.86
C ALA A 31 -6.44 3.54 5.25
N ASP A 32 -6.80 4.47 6.14
CA ASP A 32 -7.21 4.18 7.53
C ASP A 32 -8.61 3.57 7.64
N THR A 33 -9.47 3.73 6.62
CA THR A 33 -10.84 3.23 6.62
C THR A 33 -11.05 2.16 5.55
N LEU A 34 -11.85 1.13 5.87
CA LEU A 34 -12.17 0.04 4.94
C LEU A 34 -12.84 0.54 3.65
N ASP A 35 -13.67 1.59 3.76
CA ASP A 35 -14.38 2.19 2.63
C ASP A 35 -13.40 2.79 1.59
N ARG A 36 -12.29 3.39 2.05
CA ARG A 36 -11.22 3.88 1.16
C ARG A 36 -10.34 2.76 0.59
N ARG A 37 -10.33 1.57 1.21
CA ARG A 37 -9.69 0.37 0.64
C ARG A 37 -10.49 -0.22 -0.53
N ALA A 38 -11.76 0.16 -0.70
CA ALA A 38 -12.64 -0.27 -1.80
C ALA A 38 -12.23 0.29 -3.18
N LEU A 39 -11.27 1.22 -3.24
CA LEU A 39 -10.62 1.62 -4.49
C LEU A 39 -9.92 0.44 -5.21
N LEU A 40 -9.63 -0.64 -4.49
CA LEU A 40 -9.32 -1.94 -5.07
C LEU A 40 -10.65 -2.64 -5.36
N THR A 41 -11.06 -2.69 -6.63
CA THR A 41 -12.29 -3.33 -7.14
C THR A 41 -12.55 -4.74 -6.58
N HIS A 42 -11.51 -5.40 -6.09
CA HIS A 42 -11.58 -6.68 -5.37
C HIS A 42 -10.94 -6.51 -3.98
N ALA A 43 -11.68 -5.90 -3.06
CA ALA A 43 -11.34 -5.83 -1.64
C ALA A 43 -11.51 -7.18 -0.92
N ASP A 44 -11.39 -8.30 -1.63
CA ASP A 44 -11.21 -9.59 -0.97
C ASP A 44 -9.76 -9.66 -0.46
N SER A 45 -9.62 -9.85 0.85
CA SER A 45 -8.36 -10.14 1.54
C SER A 45 -7.55 -11.26 0.89
N ARG A 46 -8.18 -12.14 0.12
CA ARG A 46 -7.56 -13.30 -0.55
C ARG A 46 -6.80 -12.98 -1.84
N ALA A 47 -7.00 -11.80 -2.43
CA ALA A 47 -6.30 -11.41 -3.66
C ALA A 47 -4.80 -11.09 -3.37
N ARG A 48 -3.92 -12.07 -3.64
CA ARG A 48 -2.45 -11.97 -3.47
C ARG A 48 -1.73 -11.21 -4.61
N SER A 49 -2.47 -10.63 -5.55
CA SER A 49 -1.92 -9.95 -6.73
C SER A 49 -1.26 -8.60 -6.43
N TYR A 50 -1.40 -8.07 -5.20
CA TYR A 50 -0.87 -6.77 -4.80
C TYR A 50 0.23 -6.93 -3.73
N ARG A 51 1.33 -6.18 -3.89
CA ARG A 51 2.33 -5.97 -2.82
C ARG A 51 1.76 -4.99 -1.78
N ARG A 52 0.98 -5.51 -0.82
CA ARG A 52 0.32 -4.71 0.23
C ARG A 52 1.24 -4.49 1.43
N LYS A 53 1.06 -3.36 2.10
CA LYS A 53 1.70 -3.09 3.40
C LYS A 53 1.08 -3.99 4.46
N PRO A 54 1.87 -4.61 5.36
CA PRO A 54 1.31 -5.37 6.48
C PRO A 54 0.48 -4.47 7.39
N GLU A 55 -0.59 -5.03 7.97
CA GLU A 55 -1.45 -4.30 8.91
C GLU A 55 -0.68 -3.99 10.20
N ARG A 56 -0.76 -2.75 10.65
CA ARG A 56 -0.15 -2.34 11.93
C ARG A 56 -1.03 -2.87 13.07
N VAL A 57 -0.57 -3.93 13.72
CA VAL A 57 -1.17 -4.40 14.97
C VAL A 57 -0.89 -3.37 16.06
N ARG A 58 -1.93 -2.73 16.61
CA ARG A 58 -1.77 -1.98 17.86
C ARG A 58 -1.77 -2.98 19.00
N SER A 59 -0.78 -2.90 19.88
CA SER A 59 -0.81 -3.60 21.16
C SER A 59 -2.11 -3.25 21.86
N GLY A 60 -2.90 -4.28 22.21
CA GLY A 60 -4.13 -4.09 22.98
C GLY A 60 -3.77 -3.29 24.23
N LYS A 61 -4.47 -2.16 24.45
CA LYS A 61 -4.37 -1.41 25.70
C LYS A 61 -4.59 -2.43 26.81
N GLY A 62 -3.60 -2.58 27.71
CA GLY A 62 -3.62 -3.57 28.76
C GLY A 62 -4.97 -3.54 29.49
N ILE A 63 -5.52 -4.72 29.73
CA ILE A 63 -6.60 -4.89 30.70
C ILE A 63 -6.04 -4.50 32.08
N GLY A 64 -6.59 -3.44 32.68
CA GLY A 64 -6.20 -2.90 34.00
C GLY A 64 -6.24 -1.37 33.95
N GLU A 65 -7.05 -0.67 34.75
CA GLU A 65 -7.59 -0.95 36.10
C GLU A 65 -9.12 -1.00 36.17
#